data_AF-A0A7V6VSI8-F1
#
_entry.id   AF-A0A7V6VSI8-F1
#
_cell.length_a   1.000
_cell.length_b   1.000
_cell.length_c   1.000
_cell.angle_alpha   90.00
_cell.angle_beta   90.00
_cell.angle_gamma   90.00
#
_symmetry.space_group_name_H-M   'P 1'
#
loop_
_entity.id
_entity.type
_entity.pdbx_description
1 polymer ?
#
loop_
_entity_poly.entity_id
_entity_poly.type
_entity_poly.pdbx_seq_one_letter_code
_entity_poly.pdbx_strand_id
1 'polypeptide(L)'
;MNKKGFTLVELLAVIVILVILSALVVPSVFKMVRNAKENSYEVLIDSFENNARLYVSRHRDEIEAHLDTYNYYSLTLEDLKDENLLKLPVTDPRTDEDIDLDKKIFIVRETDKTLSICYEDRECYAPIFLVDKITDSKNVVSGNTEGLHFNSSTNTYYYRGGNPNNWIAFNGELWRIVKINNDNTIKIIYEGKKNKTGTEQDGNIGNNTFDDSNANSYNSAVGIKTRLQNWYNSNITENNRAKVESFAWCIGKTAYSGSGVSTATFLSNECGTKTGSTTIGLLNAGDYLYASLDSNCTTSYKTTGDNGTSCKKDNYLYKNVYNYWTITPDNNSTKVWTVNSTGALGPTIDANNTAHIRPVINLKSNVYIAQGNGTFDNPYIIKDIVSVDNEKPVITLLGDNPMVINLGASFMDPGATAMDNVDGNITNRIIKTTNLNINTAGTYKITYVVSDISGNKTSRDRIINVVSGANKPELAEGMTPIKWDGTKWVNTTENDTSWFNYDTTEKKWANAKTADGSMWVWIPRYIYNITSNHHKNTTGNIEVQFSKGVDDNWNNEITLDLGSTSNSSNNKWTNHPAFTFGDTELTGIWVAKFEPTATGGVANGYTADWTCPTPGDNVSTKTIKIIP
;
A
#
# COMPACT_ATOMS: atom_id res chain seq x y z
N MET A 1 -41.08 -84.75 33.13
CA MET A 1 -40.38 -83.46 33.34
C MET A 1 -41.40 -82.34 33.18
N ASN A 2 -41.92 -81.79 34.28
CA ASN A 2 -42.88 -80.69 34.24
C ASN A 2 -42.14 -79.42 33.83
N LYS A 3 -42.34 -78.96 32.59
CA LYS A 3 -42.01 -77.58 32.21
C LYS A 3 -42.97 -76.69 33.00
N LYS A 4 -42.49 -76.06 34.07
CA LYS A 4 -43.22 -75.01 34.77
C LYS A 4 -43.37 -73.84 33.80
N GLY A 5 -44.56 -73.69 33.21
CA GLY A 5 -44.93 -72.46 32.51
C GLY A 5 -45.06 -71.32 33.50
N PHE A 6 -44.74 -70.11 33.07
CA PHE A 6 -44.93 -68.89 33.88
C PHE A 6 -46.39 -68.75 34.29
N THR A 7 -46.63 -68.30 35.53
CA THR A 7 -47.98 -67.93 35.96
C THR A 7 -48.40 -66.62 35.31
N LEU A 8 -49.72 -66.43 35.11
CA LEU A 8 -50.27 -65.22 34.50
C LEU A 8 -49.84 -63.94 35.25
N VAL A 9 -49.68 -64.04 36.58
CA VAL A 9 -49.26 -62.94 37.46
C VAL A 9 -47.79 -62.57 37.26
N GLU A 10 -46.90 -63.56 37.12
CA GLU A 10 -45.49 -63.33 36.83
C GLU A 10 -45.31 -62.69 35.45
N LEU A 11 -46.09 -63.12 34.45
CA LEU A 11 -46.09 -62.51 33.13
C LEU A 11 -46.51 -61.04 33.19
N LEU A 12 -47.55 -60.72 33.96
CA LEU A 12 -48.07 -59.36 34.10
C LEU A 12 -47.09 -58.44 34.86
N ALA A 13 -46.43 -58.95 35.90
CA ALA A 13 -45.38 -58.22 36.62
C ALA A 13 -44.18 -57.87 35.73
N VAL A 14 -43.74 -58.80 34.87
CA VAL A 14 -42.65 -58.56 33.92
C VAL A 14 -43.06 -57.51 32.89
N ILE A 15 -44.30 -57.56 32.36
CA ILE A 15 -44.80 -56.56 31.41
C ILE A 15 -44.84 -55.16 32.04
N VAL A 16 -45.32 -55.03 33.28
CA VAL A 16 -45.38 -53.73 33.98
C VAL A 16 -43.97 -53.16 34.19
N ILE A 17 -43.01 -53.99 34.60
CA ILE A 17 -41.60 -53.57 34.76
C ILE A 17 -41.02 -53.12 33.41
N LEU A 18 -41.27 -53.86 32.32
CA LEU A 18 -40.80 -53.50 30.98
C LEU A 18 -41.42 -52.20 30.47
N VAL A 19 -42.69 -51.92 30.77
CA VAL A 19 -43.35 -50.65 30.41
C VAL A 19 -42.74 -49.49 31.18
N ILE A 20 -42.50 -49.63 32.49
CA ILE A 20 -41.86 -48.59 33.31
C ILE A 20 -40.42 -48.34 32.84
N LEU A 21 -39.64 -49.40 32.61
CA LEU A 21 -38.28 -49.29 32.07
C LEU A 21 -38.27 -48.63 30.69
N SER A 22 -39.18 -49.00 29.80
CA SER A 22 -39.30 -48.39 28.48
C SER A 22 -39.63 -46.91 28.57
N ALA A 23 -40.58 -46.53 29.44
CA ALA A 23 -40.96 -45.12 29.64
C ALA A 23 -39.80 -44.25 30.17
N LEU A 24 -38.85 -44.83 30.91
CA LEU A 24 -37.66 -44.13 31.42
C LEU A 24 -36.50 -44.11 30.41
N VAL A 25 -36.24 -45.22 29.73
CA VAL A 25 -35.08 -45.38 28.84
C VAL A 25 -35.31 -44.67 27.51
N VAL A 26 -36.50 -44.77 26.92
CA VAL A 26 -36.79 -44.28 25.57
C VAL A 26 -36.56 -42.76 25.45
N PRO A 27 -37.06 -41.88 26.35
CA PRO A 27 -36.78 -40.44 26.28
C PRO A 27 -35.29 -40.10 26.43
N SER A 28 -34.56 -40.86 27.26
CA SER A 28 -33.11 -40.67 27.46
C SER A 28 -32.33 -40.98 26.18
N VAL A 29 -32.64 -42.11 25.54
CA VAL A 29 -32.04 -42.50 24.26
C VAL A 29 -32.38 -41.50 23.17
N PHE A 30 -33.64 -41.05 23.05
CA PHE A 30 -34.00 -40.03 22.07
C PHE A 30 -33.29 -38.70 22.30
N LYS A 31 -33.13 -38.26 23.55
CA LYS A 31 -32.34 -37.06 23.87
C LYS A 31 -30.88 -37.23 23.48
N MET A 32 -30.27 -38.39 23.76
CA MET A 32 -28.89 -38.69 23.40
C MET A 32 -28.70 -38.72 21.88
N VAL A 33 -29.62 -39.34 21.14
CA VAL A 33 -29.62 -39.37 19.66
C VAL A 33 -29.74 -37.96 19.10
N ARG A 34 -30.68 -37.15 19.61
CA ARG A 34 -30.83 -35.75 19.17
C ARG A 34 -29.55 -34.96 19.41
N ASN A 35 -28.97 -35.05 20.62
CA ASN A 35 -27.72 -34.35 20.92
C ASN A 35 -26.56 -34.84 20.02
N ALA A 36 -26.50 -36.13 19.68
CA ALA A 36 -25.50 -36.65 18.75
C ALA A 36 -25.72 -36.12 17.32
N LYS A 37 -26.97 -36.01 16.86
CA LYS A 37 -27.33 -35.41 15.57
C LYS A 37 -26.96 -33.93 15.52
N GLU A 38 -27.24 -33.15 16.57
CA GLU A 38 -26.82 -31.74 16.67
C GLU A 38 -25.29 -31.59 16.64
N ASN A 39 -24.56 -32.39 17.44
CA ASN A 39 -23.10 -32.35 17.42
C ASN A 39 -22.52 -32.73 16.04
N SER A 40 -23.15 -33.68 15.35
CA SER A 40 -22.75 -34.05 13.99
C SER A 40 -23.01 -32.93 12.99
N TYR A 41 -24.08 -32.16 13.17
CA TYR A 41 -24.38 -30.99 12.35
C TYR A 41 -23.36 -29.87 12.58
N GLU A 42 -22.95 -29.63 13.84
CA GLU A 42 -21.89 -28.65 14.14
C GLU A 42 -20.56 -29.00 13.47
N VAL A 43 -20.15 -30.27 13.50
CA VAL A 43 -18.94 -30.74 12.80
C VAL A 43 -19.07 -30.57 11.28
N LEU A 44 -20.27 -30.76 10.74
CA LEU A 44 -20.53 -30.53 9.32
C LEU A 44 -20.39 -29.05 8.94
N ILE A 45 -20.93 -28.14 9.75
CA ILE A 45 -20.77 -26.69 9.56
C ILE A 45 -19.29 -26.29 9.65
N ASP A 46 -18.55 -26.79 10.64
CA ASP A 46 -17.12 -26.53 10.76
C ASP A 46 -16.36 -26.97 9.50
N SER A 47 -16.76 -28.09 8.89
CA SER A 47 -16.21 -28.54 7.61
C SER A 47 -16.46 -27.51 6.49
N PHE A 48 -17.67 -26.95 6.40
CA PHE A 48 -18.00 -25.92 5.41
C PHE A 48 -17.16 -24.66 5.61
N GLU A 49 -17.03 -24.18 6.85
CA GLU A 49 -16.22 -23.00 7.17
C GLU A 49 -14.73 -23.24 6.88
N ASN A 50 -14.20 -24.43 7.16
CA ASN A 50 -12.82 -24.80 6.83
C ASN A 50 -12.59 -24.88 5.31
N ASN A 51 -13.55 -25.42 4.56
CA ASN A 51 -13.50 -25.42 3.10
C ASN A 51 -13.56 -24.00 2.54
N ALA A 52 -14.38 -23.12 3.11
CA ALA A 52 -14.40 -21.71 2.78
C ALA A 52 -13.04 -21.03 3.05
N ARG A 53 -12.33 -21.36 4.15
CA ARG A 53 -10.95 -20.87 4.38
C ARG A 53 -10.00 -21.25 3.25
N LEU A 54 -10.13 -22.47 2.73
CA LEU A 54 -9.33 -22.92 1.60
C LEU A 54 -9.72 -22.20 0.30
N TYR A 55 -11.00 -21.94 0.09
CA TYR A 55 -11.50 -21.10 -1.02
C TYR A 55 -10.90 -19.68 -0.95
N VAL A 56 -10.96 -19.03 0.22
CA VAL A 56 -10.37 -17.69 0.42
C VAL A 56 -8.88 -17.66 0.08
N SER A 57 -8.14 -18.71 0.45
CA SER A 57 -6.71 -18.83 0.13
C SER A 57 -6.44 -18.92 -1.38
N ARG A 58 -7.33 -19.58 -2.14
CA ARG A 58 -7.20 -19.71 -3.60
C ARG A 58 -7.59 -18.44 -4.35
N HIS A 59 -8.60 -17.73 -3.86
CA HIS A 59 -9.20 -16.55 -4.49
C HIS A 59 -8.85 -15.25 -3.76
N ARG A 60 -7.65 -15.19 -3.19
CA ARG A 60 -7.23 -14.09 -2.30
C ARG A 60 -7.41 -12.73 -2.94
N ASP A 61 -6.90 -12.51 -4.15
CA ASP A 61 -6.89 -11.17 -4.77
C ASP A 61 -8.32 -10.65 -5.04
N GLU A 62 -9.22 -11.52 -5.52
CA GLU A 62 -10.63 -11.18 -5.77
C GLU A 62 -11.37 -10.85 -4.47
N ILE A 63 -11.23 -11.73 -3.47
CA ILE A 63 -11.93 -11.59 -2.19
C ILE A 63 -11.39 -10.37 -1.44
N GLU A 64 -10.08 -10.15 -1.41
CA GLU A 64 -9.48 -8.98 -0.78
C GLU A 64 -9.98 -7.68 -1.43
N ALA A 65 -10.06 -7.61 -2.76
CA ALA A 65 -10.62 -6.43 -3.45
C ALA A 65 -12.09 -6.17 -3.07
N HIS A 66 -12.89 -7.23 -2.90
CA HIS A 66 -14.28 -7.11 -2.48
C HIS A 66 -14.39 -6.69 -1.01
N LEU A 67 -13.56 -7.27 -0.12
CA LEU A 67 -13.48 -6.91 1.30
C LEU A 67 -13.01 -5.47 1.50
N ASP A 68 -12.05 -5.01 0.71
CA ASP A 68 -11.58 -3.62 0.70
C ASP A 68 -12.65 -2.62 0.25
N THR A 69 -13.72 -3.10 -0.40
CA THR A 69 -14.83 -2.27 -0.84
C THR A 69 -16.04 -2.36 0.09
N TYR A 70 -16.35 -3.55 0.61
CA TYR A 70 -17.62 -3.85 1.28
C TYR A 70 -17.48 -4.43 2.70
N ASN A 71 -16.27 -4.77 3.15
CA ASN A 71 -15.97 -5.52 4.38
C ASN A 71 -16.53 -6.93 4.47
N TYR A 72 -17.18 -7.44 3.44
CA TYR A 72 -17.65 -8.81 3.43
C TYR A 72 -17.57 -9.41 2.03
N TYR A 73 -17.61 -10.73 1.96
CA TYR A 73 -17.78 -11.54 0.77
C TYR A 73 -18.73 -12.68 1.12
N SER A 74 -19.58 -13.10 0.19
CA SER A 74 -20.46 -14.25 0.39
C SER A 74 -20.21 -15.27 -0.70
N LEU A 75 -20.05 -16.53 -0.30
CA LEU A 75 -20.02 -17.67 -1.20
C LEU A 75 -21.12 -18.66 -0.83
N THR A 76 -21.51 -19.48 -1.78
CA THR A 76 -22.51 -20.54 -1.63
C THR A 76 -21.83 -21.89 -1.43
N LEU A 77 -22.58 -22.90 -0.96
CA LEU A 77 -22.06 -24.28 -0.93
C LEU A 77 -21.84 -24.83 -2.35
N GLU A 78 -22.57 -24.33 -3.34
CA GLU A 78 -22.33 -24.63 -4.76
C GLU A 78 -20.93 -24.13 -5.20
N ASP A 79 -20.50 -22.93 -4.79
CA ASP A 79 -19.14 -22.42 -5.10
C ASP A 79 -18.04 -23.33 -4.53
N LEU A 80 -18.26 -23.91 -3.34
CA LEU A 80 -17.31 -24.87 -2.75
C LEU A 80 -17.29 -26.21 -3.51
N LYS A 81 -18.45 -26.65 -4.01
CA LYS A 81 -18.54 -27.86 -4.83
C LYS A 81 -17.83 -27.67 -6.17
N ASP A 82 -18.00 -26.52 -6.81
CA ASP A 82 -17.35 -26.21 -8.10
C ASP A 82 -15.82 -26.19 -7.99
N GLU A 83 -15.28 -25.81 -6.82
CA GLU A 83 -13.86 -25.87 -6.49
C GLU A 83 -13.36 -27.24 -5.98
N ASN A 84 -14.22 -28.26 -6.02
CA ASN A 84 -13.99 -29.61 -5.49
C ASN A 84 -13.56 -29.59 -4.01
N LEU A 85 -14.08 -28.63 -3.25
CA LEU A 85 -13.90 -28.50 -1.80
C LEU A 85 -15.04 -29.15 -1.02
N LEU A 86 -16.19 -29.39 -1.66
CA LEU A 86 -17.34 -30.05 -1.07
C LEU A 86 -17.69 -31.34 -1.83
N LYS A 87 -17.81 -32.46 -1.10
CA LYS A 87 -18.19 -33.76 -1.69
C LYS A 87 -19.69 -33.98 -1.52
N LEU A 88 -20.40 -34.23 -2.64
CA LEU A 88 -21.84 -34.47 -2.66
C LEU A 88 -22.21 -35.97 -2.67
N PRO A 89 -23.45 -36.32 -2.22
CA PRO A 89 -24.42 -35.43 -1.56
C PRO A 89 -24.02 -35.11 -0.11
N VAL A 90 -24.55 -34.00 0.43
CA VAL A 90 -24.35 -33.61 1.82
C VAL A 90 -25.71 -33.54 2.51
N THR A 91 -25.90 -34.38 3.51
CA THR A 91 -27.19 -34.57 4.20
C THR A 91 -27.13 -33.97 5.60
N ASP A 92 -28.19 -33.27 6.02
CA ASP A 92 -28.33 -32.74 7.37
C ASP A 92 -28.61 -33.91 8.34
N PRO A 93 -27.73 -34.21 9.30
CA PRO A 93 -27.89 -35.35 10.21
C PRO A 93 -29.09 -35.20 11.17
N ARG A 94 -29.68 -34.00 11.32
CA ARG A 94 -30.84 -33.74 12.18
C ARG A 94 -32.13 -34.19 11.49
N THR A 95 -32.29 -33.84 10.21
CA THR A 95 -33.50 -34.04 9.41
C THR A 95 -33.41 -35.23 8.45
N ASP A 96 -32.20 -35.71 8.16
CA ASP A 96 -31.92 -36.73 7.15
C ASP A 96 -32.28 -36.30 5.71
N GLU A 97 -32.40 -34.97 5.47
CA GLU A 97 -32.65 -34.34 4.17
C GLU A 97 -31.35 -33.75 3.58
N ASP A 98 -31.29 -33.63 2.26
CA ASP A 98 -30.13 -33.00 1.59
C ASP A 98 -30.05 -31.50 1.90
N ILE A 99 -28.84 -31.00 2.11
CA ILE A 99 -28.58 -29.57 2.36
C ILE A 99 -28.71 -28.79 1.05
N ASP A 100 -29.45 -27.68 1.10
CA ASP A 100 -29.58 -26.72 0.02
C ASP A 100 -28.23 -26.07 -0.30
N LEU A 101 -27.80 -26.17 -1.57
CA LEU A 101 -26.49 -25.67 -2.00
C LEU A 101 -26.46 -24.15 -2.21
N ASP A 102 -27.63 -23.49 -2.26
CA ASP A 102 -27.74 -22.03 -2.32
C ASP A 102 -27.45 -21.36 -0.96
N LYS A 103 -27.30 -22.18 0.10
CA LYS A 103 -26.90 -21.72 1.43
C LYS A 103 -25.53 -21.05 1.41
N LYS A 104 -25.40 -19.97 2.17
CA LYS A 104 -24.29 -19.02 2.15
C LYS A 104 -23.34 -19.20 3.32
N ILE A 105 -22.07 -18.94 3.03
CA ILE A 105 -21.02 -18.70 4.00
C ILE A 105 -20.60 -17.25 3.86
N PHE A 106 -20.68 -16.51 4.95
CA PHE A 106 -20.27 -15.12 5.02
C PHE A 106 -18.82 -15.04 5.49
N ILE A 107 -18.00 -14.34 4.73
CA ILE A 107 -16.64 -13.94 5.10
C ILE A 107 -16.70 -12.45 5.40
N VAL A 108 -16.40 -12.06 6.63
CA VAL A 108 -16.47 -10.67 7.07
C VAL A 108 -15.09 -10.25 7.58
N ARG A 109 -14.60 -9.11 7.10
CA ARG A 109 -13.42 -8.48 7.64
C ARG A 109 -13.77 -7.67 8.87
N GLU A 110 -13.15 -8.02 9.97
CA GLU A 110 -13.29 -7.32 11.23
C GLU A 110 -12.38 -6.09 11.28
N THR A 111 -12.65 -5.21 12.24
CA THR A 111 -11.90 -3.95 12.40
C THR A 111 -10.41 -4.15 12.69
N ASP A 112 -10.04 -5.33 13.20
CA ASP A 112 -8.66 -5.75 13.45
C ASP A 112 -8.01 -6.45 12.25
N LYS A 113 -8.66 -6.41 11.07
CA LYS A 113 -8.25 -7.07 9.81
C LYS A 113 -8.41 -8.59 9.80
N THR A 114 -8.92 -9.21 10.87
CA THR A 114 -9.17 -10.66 10.87
C THR A 114 -10.38 -11.00 10.01
N LEU A 115 -10.41 -12.22 9.47
CA LEU A 115 -11.56 -12.75 8.72
C LEU A 115 -12.40 -13.65 9.63
N SER A 116 -13.62 -13.21 9.89
CA SER A 116 -14.68 -14.05 10.43
C SER A 116 -15.32 -14.82 9.27
N ILE A 117 -15.45 -16.14 9.40
CA ILE A 117 -16.09 -17.01 8.41
C ILE A 117 -17.18 -17.77 9.13
N CYS A 118 -18.40 -17.66 8.64
CA CYS A 118 -19.58 -18.14 9.35
C CYS A 118 -20.65 -18.61 8.37
N TYR A 119 -21.12 -19.84 8.53
CA TYR A 119 -22.19 -20.43 7.72
C TYR A 119 -23.58 -19.99 8.20
N GLU A 120 -24.46 -19.55 7.29
CA GLU A 120 -25.68 -18.80 7.61
C GLU A 120 -26.59 -19.39 8.71
N ASP A 121 -26.62 -20.71 8.88
CA ASP A 121 -27.46 -21.38 9.89
C ASP A 121 -26.92 -21.23 11.33
N ARG A 122 -25.69 -20.72 11.54
CA ARG A 122 -25.12 -20.38 12.86
C ARG A 122 -25.57 -19.03 13.41
N GLU A 123 -26.68 -18.49 12.91
CA GLU A 123 -27.15 -17.13 13.23
C GLU A 123 -26.05 -16.08 13.00
N CYS A 124 -25.22 -16.32 11.98
CA CYS A 124 -24.13 -15.43 11.63
C CYS A 124 -24.65 -14.03 11.37
N TYR A 125 -23.79 -13.05 11.66
CA TYR A 125 -24.03 -11.71 11.18
C TYR A 125 -24.03 -11.71 9.64
N ALA A 126 -25.22 -11.73 9.06
CA ALA A 126 -25.43 -11.55 7.63
C ALA A 126 -25.38 -10.04 7.35
N PRO A 127 -24.45 -9.57 6.49
CA PRO A 127 -24.41 -8.17 6.10
C PRO A 127 -25.69 -7.83 5.35
N ILE A 128 -26.52 -6.97 5.95
CA ILE A 128 -27.75 -6.45 5.34
C ILE A 128 -27.48 -5.02 4.92
N PHE A 129 -27.94 -4.64 3.72
CA PHE A 129 -27.92 -3.26 3.30
C PHE A 129 -28.73 -2.39 4.26
N LEU A 130 -28.16 -1.27 4.69
CA LEU A 130 -28.81 -0.32 5.58
C LEU A 130 -30.18 0.09 5.03
N VAL A 131 -30.28 0.33 3.72
CA VAL A 131 -31.54 0.71 3.08
C VAL A 131 -32.59 -0.38 3.27
N ASP A 132 -32.28 -1.63 2.94
CA ASP A 132 -33.22 -2.76 3.07
C ASP A 132 -33.66 -2.97 4.52
N LYS A 133 -32.72 -2.83 5.47
CA LYS A 133 -33.05 -2.92 6.89
C LYS A 133 -34.04 -1.85 7.32
N ILE A 134 -33.84 -0.61 6.87
CA ILE A 134 -34.68 0.53 7.25
C ILE A 134 -36.05 0.44 6.56
N THR A 135 -36.08 0.07 5.28
CA THR A 135 -37.31 0.07 4.45
C THR A 135 -38.13 -1.22 4.57
N ASP A 136 -37.74 -2.16 5.44
CA ASP A 136 -38.61 -3.29 5.80
C ASP A 136 -40.01 -2.76 6.16
N SER A 137 -41.03 -3.38 5.57
CA SER A 137 -42.43 -3.00 5.76
C SER A 137 -42.85 -2.83 7.22
N LYS A 138 -42.21 -3.54 8.16
CA LYS A 138 -42.48 -3.47 9.61
C LYS A 138 -41.99 -2.16 10.24
N ASN A 139 -41.03 -1.49 9.60
CA ASN A 139 -40.43 -0.24 10.07
C ASN A 139 -41.11 1.00 9.47
N VAL A 140 -41.90 0.82 8.40
CA VAL A 140 -42.64 1.91 7.75
C VAL A 140 -43.95 2.15 8.50
N VAL A 141 -44.13 3.38 8.98
CA VAL A 141 -45.32 3.82 9.72
C VAL A 141 -46.13 4.83 8.90
N SER A 142 -47.33 5.17 9.37
CA SER A 142 -48.22 6.14 8.73
C SER A 142 -48.92 7.04 9.75
N GLY A 143 -49.59 8.09 9.28
CA GLY A 143 -50.34 9.02 10.13
C GLY A 143 -49.45 9.87 11.03
N ASN A 144 -49.74 9.86 12.33
CA ASN A 144 -49.04 10.67 13.35
C ASN A 144 -48.09 9.84 14.22
N THR A 145 -47.74 8.63 13.79
CA THR A 145 -46.77 7.79 14.50
C THR A 145 -45.34 8.23 14.16
N GLU A 146 -44.49 8.36 15.17
CA GLU A 146 -43.06 8.62 14.92
C GLU A 146 -42.38 7.41 14.28
N GLY A 147 -41.47 7.67 13.33
CA GLY A 147 -40.79 6.61 12.58
C GLY A 147 -40.54 6.99 11.14
N LEU A 148 -40.40 5.98 10.29
CA LEU A 148 -40.14 6.14 8.86
C LEU A 148 -41.46 6.23 8.07
N HIS A 149 -41.64 7.30 7.30
CA HIS A 149 -42.83 7.52 6.47
C HIS A 149 -42.45 7.47 4.99
N PHE A 150 -43.22 6.74 4.19
CA PHE A 150 -43.06 6.71 2.74
C PHE A 150 -43.84 7.84 2.06
N ASN A 151 -43.19 8.58 1.17
CA ASN A 151 -43.81 9.58 0.31
C ASN A 151 -43.88 9.05 -1.13
N SER A 152 -45.09 8.69 -1.56
CA SER A 152 -45.37 8.14 -2.88
C SER A 152 -45.18 9.13 -4.03
N SER A 153 -45.26 10.44 -3.78
CA SER A 153 -45.14 11.45 -4.84
C SER A 153 -43.69 11.62 -5.32
N THR A 154 -42.73 11.44 -4.40
CA THR A 154 -41.30 11.59 -4.67
C THR A 154 -40.57 10.25 -4.69
N ASN A 155 -41.23 9.16 -4.32
CA ASN A 155 -40.63 7.84 -4.09
C ASN A 155 -39.46 7.92 -3.09
N THR A 156 -39.68 8.58 -1.95
CA THR A 156 -38.65 8.79 -0.91
C THR A 156 -39.21 8.48 0.46
N TYR A 157 -38.36 8.11 1.41
CA TYR A 157 -38.74 7.92 2.80
C TYR A 157 -38.22 9.07 3.67
N TYR A 158 -38.99 9.51 4.64
CA TYR A 158 -38.58 10.52 5.63
C TYR A 158 -38.75 9.96 7.03
N TYR A 159 -37.74 10.16 7.88
CA TYR A 159 -37.93 9.97 9.32
C TYR A 159 -38.66 11.19 9.89
N ARG A 160 -39.70 10.95 10.70
CA ARG A 160 -40.57 11.97 11.28
C ARG A 160 -40.84 11.69 12.74
N GLY A 161 -40.85 12.71 13.58
CA GLY A 161 -41.12 12.58 15.02
C GLY A 161 -40.02 13.14 15.91
N GLY A 162 -40.28 13.15 17.22
CA GLY A 162 -39.31 13.61 18.22
C GLY A 162 -38.16 12.63 18.42
N ASN A 163 -38.44 11.33 18.41
CA ASN A 163 -37.43 10.29 18.55
C ASN A 163 -37.72 9.05 17.70
N PRO A 164 -37.62 9.15 16.37
CA PRO A 164 -38.14 8.13 15.46
C PRO A 164 -37.20 6.93 15.24
N ASN A 165 -36.29 6.65 16.18
CA ASN A 165 -35.28 5.59 16.10
C ASN A 165 -34.46 5.63 14.80
N ASN A 166 -33.87 6.79 14.51
CA ASN A 166 -33.09 7.07 13.31
C ASN A 166 -31.61 7.37 13.59
N TRP A 167 -31.07 6.88 14.70
CA TRP A 167 -29.67 7.07 15.04
C TRP A 167 -28.76 6.11 14.26
N ILE A 168 -27.64 6.65 13.77
CA ILE A 168 -26.63 5.89 13.07
C ILE A 168 -25.23 6.32 13.52
N ALA A 169 -24.39 5.33 13.81
CA ALA A 169 -22.98 5.50 14.12
C ALA A 169 -22.16 5.24 12.85
N PHE A 170 -21.41 6.27 12.44
CA PHE A 170 -20.59 6.24 11.25
C PHE A 170 -19.29 7.00 11.52
N ASN A 171 -18.14 6.35 11.24
CA ASN A 171 -16.82 6.93 11.45
C ASN A 171 -16.60 7.41 12.91
N GLY A 172 -17.01 6.59 13.88
CA GLY A 172 -16.90 6.89 15.32
C GLY A 172 -17.82 7.99 15.85
N GLU A 173 -18.66 8.58 15.01
CA GLU A 173 -19.53 9.71 15.34
C GLU A 173 -21.01 9.32 15.23
N LEU A 174 -21.89 10.02 15.93
CA LEU A 174 -23.34 9.87 15.78
C LEU A 174 -23.93 10.84 14.76
N TRP A 175 -24.88 10.30 14.03
CA TRP A 175 -25.67 10.97 13.00
C TRP A 175 -27.14 10.58 13.16
N ARG A 176 -28.00 11.36 12.54
CA ARG A 176 -29.43 11.05 12.38
C ARG A 176 -29.73 10.79 10.90
N ILE A 177 -30.48 9.75 10.62
CA ILE A 177 -30.98 9.48 9.27
C ILE A 177 -32.13 10.44 8.98
N VAL A 178 -31.99 11.23 7.93
CA VAL A 178 -32.98 12.23 7.53
C VAL A 178 -34.00 11.63 6.59
N LYS A 179 -33.50 11.08 5.48
CA LYS A 179 -34.32 10.51 4.43
C LYS A 179 -33.58 9.45 3.63
N ILE A 180 -34.36 8.63 2.93
CA ILE A 180 -33.88 7.75 1.87
C ILE A 180 -34.38 8.35 0.57
N ASN A 181 -33.45 8.70 -0.31
CA ASN A 181 -33.71 9.30 -1.61
C ASN A 181 -34.29 8.25 -2.58
N ASN A 182 -34.79 8.71 -3.72
CA ASN A 182 -35.38 7.85 -4.75
C ASN A 182 -34.37 6.92 -5.44
N ASP A 183 -33.08 7.23 -5.32
CA ASP A 183 -31.95 6.41 -5.76
C ASP A 183 -31.42 5.48 -4.64
N ASN A 184 -32.17 5.35 -3.55
CA ASN A 184 -31.82 4.58 -2.35
C ASN A 184 -30.58 5.08 -1.58
N THR A 185 -30.02 6.25 -1.92
CA THR A 185 -29.00 6.88 -1.09
C THR A 185 -29.62 7.42 0.20
N ILE A 186 -28.84 7.39 1.28
CA ILE A 186 -29.34 7.65 2.63
C ILE A 186 -28.74 8.96 3.13
N LYS A 187 -29.57 9.99 3.21
CA LYS A 187 -29.14 11.30 3.70
C LYS A 187 -29.09 11.28 5.23
N ILE A 188 -27.92 11.58 5.79
CA ILE A 188 -27.70 11.64 7.23
C ILE A 188 -27.19 13.01 7.64
N ILE A 189 -27.55 13.47 8.84
CA ILE A 189 -27.11 14.73 9.43
C ILE A 189 -26.26 14.48 10.68
N TYR A 190 -25.17 15.21 10.82
CA TYR A 190 -24.24 15.07 11.93
C TYR A 190 -24.89 15.47 13.26
N GLU A 191 -24.58 14.73 14.33
CA GLU A 191 -24.99 15.04 15.71
C GLU A 191 -23.81 15.08 16.69
N GLY A 192 -22.65 14.49 16.37
CA GLY A 192 -21.45 14.53 17.20
C GLY A 192 -21.13 13.24 17.94
N LYS A 193 -20.16 13.31 18.85
CA LYS A 193 -19.79 12.16 19.70
C LYS A 193 -20.86 11.82 20.71
N LYS A 194 -21.07 10.52 20.94
CA LYS A 194 -21.99 10.02 21.97
C LYS A 194 -21.45 10.33 23.37
N ASN A 195 -22.25 10.97 24.22
CA ASN A 195 -22.01 11.08 25.66
C ASN A 195 -23.13 10.39 26.44
N LYS A 196 -23.06 10.39 27.78
CA LYS A 196 -24.02 9.70 28.66
C LYS A 196 -25.47 10.13 28.49
N THR A 197 -25.73 11.36 28.04
CA THR A 197 -27.07 11.96 28.04
C THR A 197 -27.50 12.52 26.68
N GLY A 198 -26.70 12.34 25.63
CA GLY A 198 -26.90 12.96 24.31
C GLY A 198 -25.61 12.98 23.48
N THR A 199 -25.40 14.05 22.73
CA THR A 199 -24.18 14.23 21.92
C THR A 199 -23.35 15.42 22.38
N GLU A 200 -22.01 15.34 22.26
CA GLU A 200 -21.09 16.40 22.70
C GLU A 200 -21.10 17.63 21.79
N GLN A 201 -21.45 17.46 20.52
CA GLN A 201 -21.42 18.53 19.52
C GLN A 201 -22.81 18.93 19.01
N ASP A 202 -23.89 18.28 19.48
CA ASP A 202 -25.31 18.55 19.14
C ASP A 202 -25.57 18.87 17.66
N GLY A 203 -24.75 18.30 16.77
CA GLY A 203 -24.74 18.49 15.32
C GLY A 203 -24.10 19.77 14.77
N ASN A 204 -23.60 20.67 15.62
CA ASN A 204 -22.95 21.91 15.21
C ASN A 204 -21.42 21.77 15.08
N ILE A 205 -20.86 22.20 13.94
CA ILE A 205 -19.40 22.24 13.70
C ILE A 205 -18.82 23.66 13.74
N GLY A 206 -19.53 24.57 14.40
CA GLY A 206 -19.24 25.99 14.48
C GLY A 206 -20.07 26.83 13.51
N ASN A 207 -19.83 28.14 13.54
CA ASN A 207 -20.51 29.10 12.70
C ASN A 207 -19.69 29.48 11.46
N ASN A 208 -20.38 29.84 10.38
CA ASN A 208 -19.79 30.52 9.24
C ASN A 208 -20.85 31.30 8.48
N THR A 209 -20.36 32.09 7.56
CA THR A 209 -21.06 32.79 6.49
C THR A 209 -21.12 31.91 5.24
N PHE A 210 -22.15 32.09 4.41
CA PHE A 210 -22.20 31.47 3.08
C PHE A 210 -21.26 32.20 2.10
N ASP A 211 -21.36 33.53 2.06
CA ASP A 211 -20.51 34.41 1.27
C ASP A 211 -20.04 35.63 2.09
N ASP A 212 -18.83 35.51 2.65
CA ASP A 212 -18.18 36.57 3.44
C ASP A 212 -17.93 37.86 2.65
N SER A 213 -17.74 37.73 1.34
CA SER A 213 -17.34 38.82 0.47
C SER A 213 -18.52 39.60 -0.12
N ASN A 214 -19.73 39.06 0.01
CA ASN A 214 -20.93 39.50 -0.70
C ASN A 214 -20.68 39.71 -2.21
N ALA A 215 -19.67 39.02 -2.77
CA ALA A 215 -19.20 39.16 -4.13
C ALA A 215 -19.88 38.16 -5.07
N ASN A 216 -20.54 37.15 -4.50
CA ASN A 216 -21.08 36.00 -5.19
C ASN A 216 -22.51 35.75 -4.75
N SER A 217 -23.41 35.44 -5.69
CA SER A 217 -24.74 34.96 -5.32
C SER A 217 -24.63 33.68 -4.49
N TYR A 218 -25.64 33.36 -3.66
CA TYR A 218 -25.77 32.14 -2.86
C TYR A 218 -25.31 30.85 -3.58
N ASN A 219 -25.57 30.79 -4.89
CA ASN A 219 -25.23 29.68 -5.77
C ASN A 219 -23.70 29.42 -5.90
N SER A 220 -22.90 30.47 -5.72
CA SER A 220 -21.43 30.51 -5.83
C SER A 220 -20.71 30.64 -4.47
N ALA A 221 -21.36 30.27 -3.37
CA ALA A 221 -20.83 30.40 -2.00
C ALA A 221 -19.58 29.53 -1.72
N VAL A 222 -18.38 30.08 -1.97
CA VAL A 222 -17.09 29.39 -1.79
C VAL A 222 -16.74 29.17 -0.32
N GLY A 223 -17.07 30.11 0.57
CA GLY A 223 -16.69 30.09 1.99
C GLY A 223 -17.23 28.87 2.74
N ILE A 224 -18.55 28.66 2.70
CA ILE A 224 -19.20 27.51 3.35
C ILE A 224 -18.80 26.17 2.71
N LYS A 225 -18.65 26.11 1.39
CA LYS A 225 -18.23 24.89 0.67
C LYS A 225 -16.84 24.46 1.13
N THR A 226 -15.91 25.41 1.19
CA THR A 226 -14.53 25.17 1.66
C THR A 226 -14.53 24.71 3.11
N ARG A 227 -15.30 25.36 3.99
CA ARG A 227 -15.39 24.96 5.40
C ARG A 227 -15.93 23.55 5.58
N LEU A 228 -17.02 23.21 4.90
CA LEU A 228 -17.61 21.86 4.95
C LEU A 228 -16.62 20.82 4.41
N GLN A 229 -15.98 21.09 3.27
CA GLN A 229 -15.03 20.15 2.68
C GLN A 229 -13.80 19.93 3.58
N ASN A 230 -13.26 20.99 4.17
CA ASN A 230 -12.15 20.88 5.13
C ASN A 230 -12.54 20.05 6.35
N TRP A 231 -13.74 20.29 6.90
CA TRP A 231 -14.27 19.49 7.99
C TRP A 231 -14.43 18.01 7.58
N TYR A 232 -15.02 17.74 6.41
CA TYR A 232 -15.20 16.39 5.88
C TYR A 232 -13.87 15.64 5.75
N ASN A 233 -12.87 16.26 5.11
CA ASN A 233 -11.56 15.65 4.88
C ASN A 233 -10.80 15.39 6.18
N SER A 234 -11.00 16.23 7.20
CA SER A 234 -10.31 16.12 8.49
C SER A 234 -10.99 15.15 9.45
N ASN A 235 -12.32 14.96 9.33
CA ASN A 235 -13.09 14.18 10.30
C ASN A 235 -13.50 12.81 9.75
N ILE A 236 -13.75 12.66 8.45
CA ILE A 236 -14.11 11.37 7.84
C ILE A 236 -12.87 10.69 7.29
N THR A 237 -12.56 9.50 7.82
CA THR A 237 -11.42 8.69 7.38
C THR A 237 -11.53 8.33 5.89
N GLU A 238 -10.39 8.19 5.22
CA GLU A 238 -10.33 7.90 3.79
C GLU A 238 -11.16 6.69 3.38
N ASN A 239 -11.01 5.61 4.12
CA ASN A 239 -11.75 4.37 3.92
C ASN A 239 -13.27 4.58 4.03
N ASN A 240 -13.74 5.40 4.97
CA ASN A 240 -15.16 5.69 5.10
C ASN A 240 -15.69 6.68 4.07
N ARG A 241 -14.84 7.52 3.46
CA ARG A 241 -15.27 8.38 2.35
C ARG A 241 -15.76 7.58 1.15
N ALA A 242 -15.25 6.36 0.94
CA ALA A 242 -15.73 5.46 -0.12
C ALA A 242 -17.22 5.06 0.01
N LYS A 243 -17.79 5.14 1.22
CA LYS A 243 -19.22 4.87 1.50
C LYS A 243 -20.14 6.06 1.27
N VAL A 244 -19.57 7.23 1.02
CA VAL A 244 -20.32 8.47 0.80
C VAL A 244 -20.54 8.64 -0.69
N GLU A 245 -21.79 8.83 -1.09
CA GLU A 245 -22.18 9.14 -2.46
C GLU A 245 -22.02 10.64 -2.71
N SER A 246 -21.54 10.98 -3.91
CA SER A 246 -21.49 12.38 -4.31
C SER A 246 -22.87 12.84 -4.75
N PHE A 247 -23.27 14.06 -4.36
CA PHE A 247 -24.56 14.63 -4.71
C PHE A 247 -24.42 16.08 -5.16
N ALA A 248 -25.40 16.53 -5.94
CA ALA A 248 -25.51 17.94 -6.30
C ALA A 248 -26.23 18.71 -5.20
N TRP A 249 -25.76 19.93 -4.91
CA TRP A 249 -26.50 20.83 -4.03
C TRP A 249 -27.81 21.25 -4.69
N CYS A 250 -28.95 20.94 -4.06
CA CYS A 250 -30.26 21.45 -4.42
C CYS A 250 -30.44 22.87 -3.88
N ILE A 251 -30.22 23.87 -4.73
CA ILE A 251 -30.19 25.29 -4.38
C ILE A 251 -31.15 26.11 -5.25
N GLY A 252 -32.27 25.51 -5.61
CA GLY A 252 -33.34 26.24 -6.28
C GLY A 252 -34.05 27.18 -5.32
N LYS A 253 -34.63 28.25 -5.86
CA LYS A 253 -35.12 29.38 -5.07
C LYS A 253 -36.55 29.17 -4.63
N THR A 254 -36.83 29.37 -3.35
CA THR A 254 -38.20 29.33 -2.84
C THR A 254 -38.60 30.67 -2.23
N ALA A 255 -39.64 31.26 -2.80
CA ALA A 255 -40.19 32.54 -2.39
C ALA A 255 -40.81 32.53 -0.99
N TYR A 256 -40.65 33.64 -0.28
CA TYR A 256 -41.51 34.00 0.84
C TYR A 256 -42.99 34.09 0.41
N SER A 257 -43.89 33.46 1.17
CA SER A 257 -45.34 33.54 0.99
C SER A 257 -46.06 33.56 2.34
N GLY A 258 -46.69 34.71 2.64
CA GLY A 258 -47.60 34.95 3.78
C GLY A 258 -48.73 33.91 3.90
N SER A 259 -49.22 33.44 2.75
CA SER A 259 -50.33 32.49 2.66
C SER A 259 -49.87 31.03 2.55
N GLY A 260 -48.56 30.80 2.55
CA GLY A 260 -47.94 29.50 2.25
C GLY A 260 -47.88 29.18 0.76
N VAL A 261 -47.16 28.12 0.43
CA VAL A 261 -47.12 27.52 -0.92
C VAL A 261 -47.47 26.04 -0.82
N SER A 262 -47.95 25.45 -1.92
CA SER A 262 -48.17 24.00 -1.95
C SER A 262 -46.85 23.26 -1.74
N THR A 263 -46.89 22.13 -1.04
CA THR A 263 -45.73 21.27 -0.80
C THR A 263 -45.04 20.86 -2.11
N ALA A 264 -45.83 20.47 -3.12
CA ALA A 264 -45.30 20.10 -4.44
C ALA A 264 -44.55 21.27 -5.11
N THR A 265 -45.12 22.48 -5.06
CA THR A 265 -44.48 23.68 -5.60
C THR A 265 -43.19 24.01 -4.86
N PHE A 266 -43.19 23.94 -3.52
CA PHE A 266 -42.00 24.23 -2.73
C PHE A 266 -40.87 23.27 -3.05
N LEU A 267 -41.12 21.96 -3.07
CA LEU A 267 -40.09 20.95 -3.33
C LEU A 267 -39.55 21.05 -4.76
N SER A 268 -40.43 21.32 -5.73
CA SER A 268 -40.02 21.58 -7.12
C SER A 268 -39.12 22.81 -7.22
N ASN A 269 -39.40 23.86 -6.45
CA ASN A 269 -38.60 25.07 -6.41
C ASN A 269 -37.26 24.87 -5.69
N GLU A 270 -37.26 24.18 -4.55
CA GLU A 270 -36.08 23.93 -3.70
C GLU A 270 -34.95 23.19 -4.44
N CYS A 271 -35.30 22.19 -5.25
CA CYS A 271 -34.34 21.47 -6.10
C CYS A 271 -34.36 21.92 -7.57
N GLY A 272 -35.00 23.05 -7.89
CA GLY A 272 -35.12 23.56 -9.27
C GLY A 272 -33.78 23.99 -9.90
N THR A 273 -32.75 24.17 -9.09
CA THR A 273 -31.36 24.37 -9.54
C THR A 273 -30.45 23.42 -8.78
N LYS A 274 -29.61 22.68 -9.51
CA LYS A 274 -28.62 21.76 -8.96
C LYS A 274 -27.23 22.22 -9.34
N THR A 275 -26.28 22.22 -8.41
CA THR A 275 -24.89 22.62 -8.73
C THR A 275 -23.83 21.73 -8.15
N GLY A 276 -22.82 21.48 -8.99
CA GLY A 276 -21.60 20.75 -8.65
C GLY A 276 -21.86 19.30 -8.28
N SER A 277 -20.77 18.60 -8.02
CA SER A 277 -20.75 17.31 -7.33
C SER A 277 -19.96 17.50 -6.04
N THR A 278 -20.53 17.15 -4.90
CA THR A 278 -19.92 17.27 -3.58
C THR A 278 -20.21 16.03 -2.73
N THR A 279 -19.38 15.75 -1.73
CA THR A 279 -19.61 14.68 -0.75
C THR A 279 -20.30 15.17 0.51
N ILE A 280 -20.39 16.50 0.70
CA ILE A 280 -20.93 17.12 1.92
C ILE A 280 -21.74 18.37 1.59
N GLY A 281 -22.76 18.63 2.41
CA GLY A 281 -23.65 19.77 2.23
C GLY A 281 -24.38 20.16 3.50
N LEU A 282 -25.54 20.79 3.32
CA LEU A 282 -26.45 21.18 4.40
C LEU A 282 -27.85 20.60 4.17
N LEU A 283 -28.66 20.62 5.23
CA LEU A 283 -30.04 20.17 5.20
C LEU A 283 -30.89 21.04 4.24
N ASN A 284 -31.81 20.43 3.49
CA ASN A 284 -32.81 21.19 2.74
C ASN A 284 -33.92 21.68 3.67
N ALA A 285 -34.51 22.85 3.37
CA ALA A 285 -35.64 23.35 4.14
C ALA A 285 -36.83 22.36 4.13
N GLY A 286 -37.10 21.71 3.00
CA GLY A 286 -38.12 20.65 2.89
C GLY A 286 -37.85 19.45 3.81
N ASP A 287 -36.59 19.06 3.98
CA ASP A 287 -36.21 17.97 4.89
C ASP A 287 -36.59 18.30 6.35
N TYR A 288 -36.35 19.54 6.79
CA TYR A 288 -36.73 20.01 8.12
C TYR A 288 -38.25 19.98 8.34
N LEU A 289 -39.01 20.43 7.33
CA LEU A 289 -40.48 20.48 7.38
C LEU A 289 -41.09 19.07 7.43
N TYR A 290 -40.56 18.13 6.64
CA TYR A 290 -41.02 16.74 6.65
C TYR A 290 -40.74 16.01 7.97
N ALA A 291 -39.64 16.33 8.66
CA ALA A 291 -39.27 15.69 9.91
C ALA A 291 -40.28 15.92 11.06
N SER A 292 -41.16 16.91 10.94
CA SER A 292 -42.24 17.13 11.91
C SER A 292 -43.45 16.23 11.65
N LEU A 293 -44.07 15.74 12.73
CA LEU A 293 -45.40 15.10 12.67
C LEU A 293 -46.55 16.11 12.62
N ASP A 294 -46.30 17.41 12.80
CA ASP A 294 -47.34 18.42 12.65
C ASP A 294 -47.75 18.52 11.17
N SER A 295 -49.01 18.19 10.89
CA SER A 295 -49.54 18.22 9.53
C SER A 295 -49.51 19.63 8.93
N ASN A 296 -49.47 20.69 9.73
CA ASN A 296 -49.30 22.06 9.25
C ASN A 296 -47.93 22.31 8.60
N CYS A 297 -46.93 21.48 8.89
CA CYS A 297 -45.61 21.55 8.27
C CYS A 297 -45.58 20.89 6.90
N THR A 298 -46.49 19.94 6.62
CA THR A 298 -46.49 19.14 5.39
C THR A 298 -47.65 19.42 4.43
N THR A 299 -48.74 20.03 4.89
CA THR A 299 -49.95 20.32 4.09
C THR A 299 -49.82 21.61 3.26
N SER A 300 -49.20 22.63 3.83
CA SER A 300 -48.83 23.87 3.14
C SER A 300 -47.54 24.38 3.75
N TYR A 301 -46.51 24.61 2.95
CA TYR A 301 -45.25 25.11 3.49
C TYR A 301 -45.43 26.59 3.73
N LYS A 302 -45.71 26.95 4.99
CA LYS A 302 -45.80 28.34 5.42
C LYS A 302 -44.38 28.88 5.57
N THR A 303 -43.99 29.70 4.59
CA THR A 303 -42.69 30.37 4.54
C THR A 303 -42.73 31.76 5.18
N THR A 304 -43.73 32.01 6.04
CA THR A 304 -43.86 33.28 6.75
C THR A 304 -42.77 33.37 7.82
N GLY A 305 -42.11 34.52 7.95
CA GLY A 305 -40.90 34.74 8.76
C GLY A 305 -41.09 34.46 10.27
N ASP A 306 -40.88 35.45 11.14
CA ASP A 306 -40.88 35.20 12.61
C ASP A 306 -42.19 34.63 13.20
N ASN A 307 -43.24 34.48 12.38
CA ASN A 307 -44.55 33.90 12.72
C ASN A 307 -44.94 32.65 11.89
N GLY A 308 -43.98 31.96 11.26
CA GLY A 308 -44.16 30.68 10.54
C GLY A 308 -44.81 29.56 11.34
N THR A 309 -45.26 28.51 10.64
CA THR A 309 -45.59 27.24 11.31
C THR A 309 -44.34 26.77 12.04
N SER A 310 -44.37 26.80 13.37
CA SER A 310 -43.27 26.36 14.21
C SER A 310 -43.20 24.83 14.18
N CYS A 311 -42.47 24.27 13.23
CA CYS A 311 -42.25 22.84 13.00
C CYS A 311 -41.36 22.16 14.05
N LYS A 312 -41.25 22.71 15.27
CA LYS A 312 -40.55 22.09 16.40
C LYS A 312 -41.29 20.90 17.01
N LYS A 313 -42.62 20.85 16.87
CA LYS A 313 -43.40 19.79 17.49
C LYS A 313 -43.02 18.46 16.84
N ASP A 314 -42.62 17.51 17.68
CA ASP A 314 -42.22 16.16 17.28
C ASP A 314 -41.28 16.19 16.08
N ASN A 315 -40.17 16.93 16.20
CA ASN A 315 -39.18 17.09 15.15
C ASN A 315 -37.76 16.99 15.73
N TYR A 316 -37.08 15.87 15.49
CA TYR A 316 -35.72 15.63 15.96
C TYR A 316 -34.65 16.55 15.34
N LEU A 317 -34.96 17.25 14.24
CA LEU A 317 -34.03 18.21 13.60
C LEU A 317 -34.09 19.60 14.24
N TYR A 318 -35.07 19.88 15.10
CA TYR A 318 -35.19 21.14 15.82
C TYR A 318 -34.13 21.25 16.93
N LYS A 319 -33.51 22.43 17.04
CA LYS A 319 -32.51 22.75 18.05
C LYS A 319 -32.95 24.04 18.75
N ASN A 320 -33.18 23.98 20.06
CA ASN A 320 -33.67 25.12 20.86
C ASN A 320 -32.58 26.11 21.26
N VAL A 321 -31.31 25.76 21.05
CA VAL A 321 -30.14 26.52 21.52
C VAL A 321 -29.53 27.41 20.44
N TYR A 322 -29.74 27.12 19.15
CA TYR A 322 -29.11 27.87 18.06
C TYR A 322 -29.91 27.82 16.75
N ASN A 323 -29.66 28.82 15.91
CA ASN A 323 -30.14 28.85 14.52
C ASN A 323 -29.09 28.22 13.60
N TYR A 324 -29.52 27.44 12.61
CA TYR A 324 -28.59 26.84 11.64
C TYR A 324 -29.05 26.98 10.20
N TRP A 325 -28.06 26.92 9.31
CA TRP A 325 -28.24 27.06 7.87
C TRP A 325 -29.01 25.91 7.24
N THR A 326 -29.90 26.23 6.31
CA THR A 326 -30.36 25.29 5.29
C THR A 326 -29.61 25.53 3.97
N ILE A 327 -29.71 24.58 3.03
CA ILE A 327 -29.16 24.72 1.68
C ILE A 327 -30.15 25.38 0.70
N THR A 328 -31.32 25.82 1.16
CA THR A 328 -32.36 26.38 0.29
C THR A 328 -32.24 27.92 0.25
N PRO A 329 -32.04 28.57 -0.91
CA PRO A 329 -32.10 30.02 -1.04
C PRO A 329 -33.52 30.57 -1.12
N ASP A 330 -33.64 31.86 -0.80
CA ASP A 330 -34.82 32.65 -1.12
C ASP A 330 -34.84 33.09 -2.60
N ASN A 331 -35.92 33.71 -3.05
CA ASN A 331 -35.99 34.39 -4.34
C ASN A 331 -34.89 35.45 -4.51
N ASN A 332 -34.51 36.13 -3.41
CA ASN A 332 -33.33 36.97 -3.38
C ASN A 332 -32.08 36.10 -3.19
N SER A 333 -31.23 36.02 -4.21
CA SER A 333 -30.05 35.17 -4.22
C SER A 333 -28.95 35.60 -3.24
N THR A 334 -29.14 36.66 -2.46
CA THR A 334 -28.26 37.02 -1.34
C THR A 334 -28.79 36.54 0.00
N LYS A 335 -29.94 35.84 0.04
CA LYS A 335 -30.58 35.38 1.28
C LYS A 335 -30.83 33.88 1.27
N VAL A 336 -30.81 33.30 2.47
CA VAL A 336 -30.98 31.85 2.68
C VAL A 336 -31.91 31.57 3.85
N TRP A 337 -32.63 30.46 3.77
CA TRP A 337 -33.51 29.98 4.84
C TRP A 337 -32.70 29.41 6.02
N THR A 338 -33.13 29.71 7.24
CA THR A 338 -32.56 29.14 8.47
C THR A 338 -33.63 28.39 9.26
N VAL A 339 -33.20 27.34 9.97
CA VAL A 339 -34.02 26.76 11.03
C VAL A 339 -33.70 27.53 12.30
N ASN A 340 -34.72 28.20 12.85
CA ASN A 340 -34.55 29.04 14.03
C ASN A 340 -34.72 28.23 15.31
N SER A 341 -34.13 28.73 16.39
CA SER A 341 -34.28 28.20 17.75
C SER A 341 -35.70 28.28 18.28
N THR A 342 -36.61 28.97 17.58
CA THR A 342 -38.05 28.99 17.86
C THR A 342 -38.81 27.82 17.23
N GLY A 343 -38.19 27.09 16.29
CA GLY A 343 -38.81 26.02 15.51
C GLY A 343 -39.38 26.45 14.16
N ALA A 344 -39.29 27.74 13.83
CA ALA A 344 -39.72 28.24 12.53
C ALA A 344 -38.62 28.02 11.48
N LEU A 345 -39.03 27.76 10.24
CA LEU A 345 -38.20 28.04 9.08
C LEU A 345 -38.23 29.57 8.90
N GLY A 346 -37.24 30.26 9.50
CA GLY A 346 -37.27 31.67 9.83
C GLY A 346 -37.16 32.63 8.64
N PRO A 347 -37.26 33.96 8.88
CA PRO A 347 -37.04 34.96 7.83
C PRO A 347 -35.64 34.82 7.25
N THR A 348 -35.53 34.97 5.93
CA THR A 348 -34.29 34.72 5.22
C THR A 348 -33.25 35.77 5.65
N ILE A 349 -32.11 35.30 6.14
CA ILE A 349 -30.99 36.17 6.53
C ILE A 349 -30.03 36.30 5.36
N ASP A 350 -29.32 37.43 5.30
CA ASP A 350 -28.30 37.63 4.28
C ASP A 350 -27.20 36.57 4.41
N ALA A 351 -26.73 36.08 3.26
CA ALA A 351 -25.74 35.01 3.13
C ALA A 351 -24.37 35.39 3.73
N ASN A 352 -24.12 36.68 3.99
CA ASN A 352 -22.92 37.19 4.65
C ASN A 352 -23.05 37.28 6.19
N ASN A 353 -24.20 36.95 6.77
CA ASN A 353 -24.34 36.82 8.22
C ASN A 353 -23.85 35.45 8.69
N THR A 354 -23.47 35.30 9.96
CA THR A 354 -23.03 34.01 10.50
C THR A 354 -24.20 33.19 11.05
N ALA A 355 -24.28 31.91 10.73
CA ALA A 355 -25.13 30.94 11.43
C ALA A 355 -24.41 29.60 11.66
N HIS A 356 -25.02 28.74 12.48
CA HIS A 356 -24.44 27.44 12.84
C HIS A 356 -24.51 26.48 11.66
N ILE A 357 -23.55 25.56 11.61
CA ILE A 357 -23.37 24.64 10.51
C ILE A 357 -23.64 23.23 10.99
N ARG A 358 -24.58 22.57 10.32
CA ARG A 358 -24.93 21.18 10.55
C ARG A 358 -24.71 20.38 9.28
N PRO A 359 -23.59 19.65 9.16
CA PRO A 359 -23.27 18.97 7.93
C PRO A 359 -24.19 17.79 7.64
N VAL A 360 -24.48 17.59 6.36
CA VAL A 360 -25.13 16.38 5.85
C VAL A 360 -24.27 15.70 4.81
N ILE A 361 -24.36 14.38 4.77
CA ILE A 361 -23.76 13.54 3.73
C ILE A 361 -24.80 12.54 3.24
N ASN A 362 -24.59 11.98 2.04
CA ASN A 362 -25.39 10.87 1.54
C ASN A 362 -24.55 9.60 1.60
N LEU A 363 -25.00 8.59 2.34
CA LEU A 363 -24.43 7.25 2.26
C LEU A 363 -24.93 6.56 0.99
N LYS A 364 -24.08 5.75 0.38
CA LYS A 364 -24.45 4.90 -0.76
C LYS A 364 -25.53 3.89 -0.38
N SER A 365 -26.32 3.47 -1.36
CA SER A 365 -27.38 2.46 -1.19
C SER A 365 -26.83 1.09 -0.78
N ASN A 366 -25.57 0.80 -1.13
CA ASN A 366 -24.90 -0.47 -0.85
C ASN A 366 -24.09 -0.48 0.47
N VAL A 367 -24.40 0.42 1.41
CA VAL A 367 -23.74 0.42 2.74
C VAL A 367 -24.37 -0.65 3.64
N TYR A 368 -23.54 -1.47 4.28
CA TYR A 368 -23.95 -2.52 5.21
C TYR A 368 -23.99 -2.06 6.67
N ILE A 369 -24.90 -2.64 7.45
CA ILE A 369 -25.02 -2.39 8.89
C ILE A 369 -24.56 -3.55 9.74
N ALA A 370 -23.58 -3.35 10.62
CA ALA A 370 -23.08 -4.36 11.55
C ALA A 370 -24.13 -4.80 12.58
N GLN A 371 -24.86 -3.85 13.14
CA GLN A 371 -25.92 -4.11 14.11
C GLN A 371 -26.70 -2.82 14.36
N GLY A 372 -27.67 -2.88 15.26
CA GLY A 372 -28.42 -1.71 15.71
C GLY A 372 -29.87 -1.74 15.30
N ASN A 373 -30.68 -0.97 16.03
CA ASN A 373 -32.10 -0.79 15.78
C ASN A 373 -32.49 0.68 15.62
N GLY A 374 -31.49 1.58 15.50
CA GLY A 374 -31.70 3.00 15.31
C GLY A 374 -32.04 3.79 16.57
N THR A 375 -32.13 3.15 17.73
CA THR A 375 -32.28 3.87 19.01
C THR A 375 -30.98 4.60 19.39
N PHE A 376 -31.05 5.59 20.29
CA PHE A 376 -29.84 6.28 20.75
C PHE A 376 -28.86 5.33 21.46
N ASP A 377 -29.39 4.37 22.22
CA ASP A 377 -28.61 3.39 22.95
C ASP A 377 -28.02 2.32 22.04
N ASN A 378 -28.75 1.93 21.00
CA ASN A 378 -28.36 0.93 20.01
C ASN A 378 -28.51 1.47 18.57
N PRO A 379 -27.69 2.45 18.16
CA PRO A 379 -27.78 3.06 16.83
C PRO A 379 -27.43 2.04 15.76
N TYR A 380 -27.87 2.25 14.52
CA TYR A 380 -27.34 1.47 13.40
C TYR A 380 -25.82 1.70 13.31
N ILE A 381 -25.03 0.64 13.27
CA ILE A 381 -23.56 0.74 13.25
C ILE A 381 -23.07 0.39 11.85
N ILE A 382 -22.40 1.34 11.19
CA ILE A 382 -21.66 1.06 9.97
C ILE A 382 -20.22 0.72 10.39
N LYS A 383 -19.80 -0.52 10.15
CA LYS A 383 -18.40 -0.94 10.36
C LYS A 383 -17.50 -0.15 9.41
N ASP A 384 -16.36 0.35 9.89
CA ASP A 384 -15.36 1.04 9.07
C ASP A 384 -14.79 0.11 8.00
N ILE A 385 -14.45 0.63 6.81
CA ILE A 385 -13.73 -0.18 5.82
C ILE A 385 -12.29 -0.32 6.31
N VAL A 386 -11.80 -1.55 6.42
CA VAL A 386 -10.40 -1.79 6.76
C VAL A 386 -9.72 -2.47 5.59
N SER A 387 -8.91 -1.71 4.86
CA SER A 387 -8.07 -2.27 3.80
C SER A 387 -6.83 -2.94 4.38
N VAL A 388 -6.42 -4.03 3.74
CA VAL A 388 -5.14 -4.68 3.98
C VAL A 388 -4.25 -4.29 2.82
N ASP A 389 -3.16 -3.59 3.14
CA ASP A 389 -2.16 -3.30 2.13
C ASP A 389 -1.38 -4.58 1.81
N ASN A 390 -1.50 -5.01 0.55
CA ASN A 390 -0.88 -6.21 0.00
C ASN A 390 0.16 -5.86 -1.08
N GLU A 391 0.36 -4.57 -1.38
CA GLU A 391 1.31 -4.16 -2.42
C GLU A 391 2.72 -4.21 -1.86
N LYS A 392 3.67 -4.70 -2.66
CA LYS A 392 5.06 -4.80 -2.20
C LYS A 392 5.76 -3.46 -2.40
N PRO A 393 6.63 -3.04 -1.46
CA PRO A 393 7.42 -1.83 -1.64
C PRO A 393 8.38 -1.95 -2.83
N VAL A 394 8.71 -0.83 -3.46
CA VAL A 394 9.62 -0.76 -4.61
C VAL A 394 10.98 -0.23 -4.18
N ILE A 395 12.04 -1.03 -4.35
CA ILE A 395 13.43 -0.63 -4.11
C ILE A 395 14.05 -0.10 -5.40
N THR A 396 14.65 1.10 -5.36
CA THR A 396 15.44 1.70 -6.45
C THR A 396 16.90 1.82 -6.02
N LEU A 397 17.81 1.17 -6.74
CA LEU A 397 19.25 1.27 -6.48
C LEU A 397 19.77 2.65 -6.92
N LEU A 398 20.64 3.27 -6.12
CA LEU A 398 21.32 4.53 -6.49
C LEU A 398 22.66 4.20 -7.18
N GLY A 399 22.96 4.76 -8.35
CA GLY A 399 24.21 4.44 -9.08
C GLY A 399 24.22 3.05 -9.76
N ASP A 400 25.38 2.65 -10.27
CA ASP A 400 25.50 1.56 -11.25
C ASP A 400 25.16 0.15 -10.72
N ASN A 401 24.55 -0.66 -11.58
CA ASN A 401 24.34 -2.09 -11.36
C ASN A 401 24.38 -2.86 -12.71
N PRO A 402 25.39 -3.72 -12.96
CA PRO A 402 26.49 -4.06 -12.06
C PRO A 402 27.48 -2.90 -11.89
N MET A 403 28.09 -2.82 -10.71
CA MET A 403 29.17 -1.87 -10.42
C MET A 403 30.52 -2.59 -10.49
N VAL A 404 31.53 -1.95 -11.08
CA VAL A 404 32.87 -2.51 -11.20
C VAL A 404 33.81 -1.76 -10.26
N ILE A 405 34.54 -2.49 -9.42
CA ILE A 405 35.57 -1.93 -8.54
C ILE A 405 36.88 -2.69 -8.69
N ASN A 406 37.99 -2.00 -8.45
CA ASN A 406 39.31 -2.64 -8.50
C ASN A 406 39.59 -3.39 -7.19
N LEU A 407 40.37 -4.46 -7.29
CA LEU A 407 40.86 -5.20 -6.12
C LEU A 407 41.56 -4.23 -5.15
N GLY A 408 41.19 -4.29 -3.86
CA GLY A 408 41.76 -3.46 -2.79
C GLY A 408 41.23 -2.03 -2.71
N ALA A 409 40.46 -1.56 -3.70
CA ALA A 409 39.93 -0.20 -3.69
C ALA A 409 38.90 0.01 -2.58
N SER A 410 38.92 1.19 -1.95
CA SER A 410 37.87 1.59 -1.02
C SER A 410 36.52 1.64 -1.73
N PHE A 411 35.51 0.97 -1.17
CA PHE A 411 34.16 0.95 -1.71
C PHE A 411 33.18 1.63 -0.75
N MET A 412 32.48 2.65 -1.25
CA MET A 412 31.34 3.26 -0.57
C MET A 412 30.08 2.92 -1.35
N ASP A 413 29.16 2.23 -0.69
CA ASP A 413 27.88 1.85 -1.26
C ASP A 413 27.00 3.10 -1.51
N PRO A 414 26.59 3.39 -2.76
CA PRO A 414 25.70 4.52 -3.04
C PRO A 414 24.28 4.35 -2.43
N GLY A 415 23.95 3.14 -1.97
CA GLY A 415 22.70 2.83 -1.28
C GLY A 415 21.53 2.56 -2.23
N ALA A 416 20.32 2.66 -1.68
CA ALA A 416 19.07 2.47 -2.40
C ALA A 416 17.97 3.32 -1.73
N THR A 417 16.92 3.64 -2.46
CA THR A 417 15.67 4.21 -1.94
C THR A 417 14.55 3.19 -1.98
N ALA A 418 13.56 3.34 -1.12
CA ALA A 418 12.36 2.51 -1.11
C ALA A 418 11.11 3.37 -0.97
N MET A 419 10.10 3.07 -1.79
CA MET A 419 8.79 3.71 -1.77
C MET A 419 7.71 2.64 -1.73
N ASP A 420 6.66 2.91 -0.98
CA ASP A 420 5.47 2.10 -0.86
C ASP A 420 4.22 2.95 -1.19
N ASN A 421 3.15 2.30 -1.65
CA ASN A 421 1.91 2.98 -2.04
C ASN A 421 1.15 3.55 -0.81
N VAL A 422 1.22 2.89 0.35
CA VAL A 422 0.52 3.29 1.59
C VAL A 422 1.46 3.94 2.59
N ASP A 423 2.63 3.35 2.84
CA ASP A 423 3.60 3.84 3.80
C ASP A 423 4.44 5.03 3.28
N GLY A 424 4.40 5.28 1.96
CA GLY A 424 5.21 6.30 1.31
C GLY A 424 6.70 5.98 1.36
N ASN A 425 7.53 6.96 1.73
CA ASN A 425 8.99 6.79 1.70
C ASN A 425 9.47 5.99 2.92
N ILE A 426 9.89 4.75 2.68
CA ILE A 426 10.40 3.83 3.70
C ILE A 426 11.89 3.53 3.54
N THR A 427 12.63 4.40 2.87
CA THR A 427 14.08 4.24 2.60
C THR A 427 14.90 3.99 3.87
N ASN A 428 14.53 4.60 4.99
CA ASN A 428 15.20 4.42 6.28
C ASN A 428 15.00 3.02 6.90
N ARG A 429 14.09 2.20 6.37
CA ARG A 429 13.82 0.82 6.82
C ARG A 429 14.59 -0.23 6.03
N ILE A 430 15.35 0.17 5.01
CA ILE A 430 16.15 -0.76 4.20
C ILE A 430 17.21 -1.42 5.09
N ILE A 431 17.20 -2.75 5.11
CA ILE A 431 18.25 -3.57 5.71
C ILE A 431 19.17 -4.04 4.59
N LYS A 432 20.46 -3.81 4.77
CA LYS A 432 21.50 -4.23 3.82
C LYS A 432 22.28 -5.41 4.36
N THR A 433 22.44 -6.44 3.54
CA THR A 433 23.36 -7.56 3.79
C THR A 433 24.32 -7.70 2.62
N THR A 434 25.57 -8.06 2.90
CA THR A 434 26.57 -8.24 1.85
C THR A 434 27.65 -9.24 2.25
N ASN A 435 28.16 -9.97 1.26
CA ASN A 435 29.36 -10.80 1.37
C ASN A 435 30.56 -10.18 0.62
N LEU A 436 30.49 -8.89 0.27
CA LEU A 436 31.52 -8.21 -0.50
C LEU A 436 32.89 -8.31 0.16
N ASN A 437 33.85 -8.89 -0.55
CA ASN A 437 35.26 -8.89 -0.17
C ASN A 437 36.06 -8.16 -1.25
N ILE A 438 36.46 -6.93 -0.97
CA ILE A 438 37.23 -6.09 -1.89
C ILE A 438 38.65 -6.62 -2.15
N ASN A 439 39.15 -7.52 -1.30
CA ASN A 439 40.52 -8.05 -1.39
C ASN A 439 40.59 -9.35 -2.20
N THR A 440 39.50 -9.79 -2.81
CA THR A 440 39.46 -10.99 -3.63
C THR A 440 38.71 -10.68 -4.91
N ALA A 441 39.31 -10.98 -6.06
CA ALA A 441 38.65 -10.77 -7.34
C ALA A 441 37.47 -11.75 -7.48
N GLY A 442 36.34 -11.26 -7.97
CA GLY A 442 35.12 -12.03 -8.07
C GLY A 442 33.87 -11.16 -8.15
N THR A 443 32.73 -11.82 -8.28
CA THR A 443 31.42 -11.18 -8.28
C THR A 443 30.77 -11.35 -6.91
N TYR A 444 30.40 -10.24 -6.29
CA TYR A 444 29.78 -10.16 -4.98
C TYR A 444 28.41 -9.52 -5.07
N LYS A 445 27.61 -9.68 -4.01
CA LYS A 445 26.27 -9.13 -3.93
C LYS A 445 26.09 -8.27 -2.70
N ILE A 446 25.37 -7.18 -2.87
CA ILE A 446 24.75 -6.41 -1.81
C ILE A 446 23.25 -6.59 -1.97
N THR A 447 22.61 -7.23 -1.02
CA THR A 447 21.16 -7.44 -1.02
C THR A 447 20.52 -6.39 -0.12
N TYR A 448 19.61 -5.61 -0.71
CA TYR A 448 18.77 -4.66 0.01
C TYR A 448 17.41 -5.30 0.21
N VAL A 449 16.95 -5.35 1.45
CA VAL A 449 15.64 -5.89 1.84
C VAL A 449 14.87 -4.80 2.55
N VAL A 450 13.61 -4.62 2.19
CA VAL A 450 12.70 -3.69 2.89
C VAL A 450 11.36 -4.37 3.12
N SER A 451 10.75 -4.04 4.25
CA SER A 451 9.39 -4.42 4.61
C SER A 451 8.59 -3.16 4.91
N ASP A 452 7.37 -3.10 4.42
CA ASP A 452 6.37 -2.12 4.90
C ASP A 452 5.83 -2.53 6.28
N ILE A 453 4.92 -1.72 6.83
CA ILE A 453 4.21 -1.97 8.11
C ILE A 453 3.29 -3.18 8.02
N SER A 454 2.72 -3.45 6.85
CA SER A 454 1.79 -4.55 6.58
C SER A 454 2.50 -5.91 6.46
N GLY A 455 3.83 -5.91 6.36
CA GLY A 455 4.68 -7.07 6.26
C GLY A 455 5.00 -7.51 4.84
N ASN A 456 4.63 -6.75 3.80
CA ASN A 456 5.03 -7.08 2.42
C ASN A 456 6.51 -6.75 2.24
N LYS A 457 7.23 -7.66 1.59
CA LYS A 457 8.69 -7.63 1.49
C LYS A 457 9.15 -7.62 0.05
N THR A 458 10.14 -6.78 -0.21
CA THR A 458 10.89 -6.75 -1.47
C THR A 458 12.38 -6.90 -1.18
N SER A 459 13.08 -7.55 -2.10
CA SER A 459 14.53 -7.61 -2.11
C SER A 459 15.07 -7.22 -3.48
N ARG A 460 16.23 -6.56 -3.50
CA ARG A 460 16.94 -6.20 -4.73
C ARG A 460 18.44 -6.34 -4.53
N ASP A 461 19.12 -6.95 -5.49
CA ASP A 461 20.57 -7.16 -5.45
C ASP A 461 21.29 -6.09 -6.28
N ARG A 462 22.35 -5.51 -5.72
CA ARG A 462 23.43 -4.87 -6.47
C ARG A 462 24.57 -5.86 -6.66
N ILE A 463 25.00 -6.02 -7.90
CA ILE A 463 26.13 -6.85 -8.29
C ILE A 463 27.39 -6.00 -8.28
N ILE A 464 28.42 -6.45 -7.55
CA ILE A 464 29.74 -5.82 -7.49
C ILE A 464 30.76 -6.75 -8.12
N ASN A 465 31.42 -6.31 -9.19
CA ASN A 465 32.50 -7.04 -9.83
C ASN A 465 33.84 -6.47 -9.36
N VAL A 466 34.57 -7.24 -8.56
CA VAL A 466 35.94 -6.95 -8.13
C VAL A 466 36.89 -7.55 -9.15
N VAL A 467 37.66 -6.71 -9.84
CA VAL A 467 38.52 -7.13 -10.97
C VAL A 467 40.01 -6.90 -10.68
N SER A 468 40.85 -7.92 -10.91
CA SER A 468 42.33 -7.83 -10.93
C SER A 468 42.83 -7.67 -12.38
N GLY A 469 43.78 -6.77 -12.63
CA GLY A 469 44.44 -6.65 -13.95
C GLY A 469 45.32 -5.40 -14.07
N ALA A 470 46.33 -5.39 -14.95
CA ALA A 470 47.21 -4.24 -15.13
C ALA A 470 46.51 -2.99 -15.69
N ASN A 471 47.11 -1.80 -15.51
CA ASN A 471 46.64 -0.58 -16.16
C ASN A 471 46.64 -0.69 -17.69
N LYS A 472 45.47 -0.51 -18.31
CA LYS A 472 45.34 -0.50 -19.76
C LYS A 472 46.14 0.67 -20.36
N PRO A 473 46.75 0.50 -21.55
CA PRO A 473 47.36 1.61 -22.27
C PRO A 473 46.31 2.66 -22.67
N GLU A 474 46.59 3.93 -22.40
CA GLU A 474 45.85 5.06 -22.92
C GLU A 474 46.66 5.69 -24.05
N LEU A 475 46.15 5.65 -25.28
CA LEU A 475 46.87 6.21 -26.43
C LEU A 475 46.92 7.75 -26.33
N ALA A 476 48.11 8.31 -26.49
CA ALA A 476 48.26 9.74 -26.67
C ALA A 476 47.80 10.18 -28.07
N GLU A 477 47.44 11.45 -28.22
CA GLU A 477 47.06 12.02 -29.51
C GLU A 477 48.13 11.75 -30.58
N GLY A 478 47.71 11.25 -31.74
CA GLY A 478 48.61 10.90 -32.86
C GLY A 478 49.30 9.54 -32.75
N MET A 479 49.07 8.76 -31.70
CA MET A 479 49.53 7.37 -31.60
C MET A 479 48.55 6.40 -32.28
N THR A 480 49.09 5.44 -33.04
CA THR A 480 48.35 4.32 -33.61
C THR A 480 48.85 3.02 -32.98
N PRO A 481 47.97 2.16 -32.43
CA PRO A 481 48.40 0.91 -31.83
C PRO A 481 48.89 -0.07 -32.90
N ILE A 482 49.91 -0.85 -32.56
CA ILE A 482 50.53 -1.83 -33.46
C ILE A 482 50.66 -3.20 -32.79
N LYS A 483 50.59 -4.25 -33.59
CA LYS A 483 50.83 -5.63 -33.16
C LYS A 483 51.80 -6.35 -34.09
N TRP A 484 52.46 -7.38 -33.57
CA TRP A 484 53.27 -8.29 -34.38
C TRP A 484 52.39 -9.38 -34.98
N ASP A 485 52.39 -9.53 -36.30
CA ASP A 485 51.60 -10.56 -37.00
C ASP A 485 52.35 -11.89 -37.19
N GLY A 486 53.58 -11.98 -36.70
CA GLY A 486 54.48 -13.11 -36.91
C GLY A 486 55.63 -12.80 -37.88
N THR A 487 55.53 -11.74 -38.69
CA THR A 487 56.56 -11.36 -39.68
C THR A 487 56.89 -9.87 -39.67
N LYS A 488 55.93 -9.01 -39.35
CA LYS A 488 56.12 -7.55 -39.28
C LYS A 488 55.18 -6.90 -38.26
N TRP A 489 55.47 -5.63 -37.95
CA TRP A 489 54.54 -4.79 -37.20
C TRP A 489 53.42 -4.27 -38.11
N VAL A 490 52.18 -4.46 -37.69
CA VAL A 490 50.99 -4.00 -38.41
C VAL A 490 50.13 -3.11 -37.51
N ASN A 491 49.46 -2.14 -38.12
CA ASN A 491 48.50 -1.31 -37.39
C ASN A 491 47.33 -2.17 -36.92
N THR A 492 46.79 -1.82 -35.76
CA THR A 492 45.56 -2.40 -35.24
C THR A 492 44.67 -1.31 -34.63
N THR A 493 43.68 -1.69 -33.84
CA THR A 493 42.74 -0.81 -33.14
C THR A 493 42.75 -1.13 -31.65
N GLU A 494 42.33 -0.19 -30.82
CA GLU A 494 42.24 -0.38 -29.36
C GLU A 494 41.34 -1.57 -28.96
N ASN A 495 40.38 -1.95 -29.82
CA ASN A 495 39.45 -3.06 -29.59
C ASN A 495 40.02 -4.44 -29.92
N ASP A 496 41.18 -4.53 -30.57
CA ASP A 496 41.80 -5.80 -30.93
C ASP A 496 42.54 -6.39 -29.72
N THR A 497 42.01 -7.46 -29.11
CA THR A 497 42.57 -8.07 -27.90
C THR A 497 43.98 -8.67 -28.04
N SER A 498 44.55 -8.73 -29.25
CA SER A 498 45.88 -9.29 -29.51
C SER A 498 47.03 -8.28 -29.42
N TRP A 499 46.76 -6.98 -29.27
CA TRP A 499 47.79 -5.93 -29.28
C TRP A 499 48.56 -5.76 -27.96
N PHE A 500 48.00 -6.18 -26.83
CA PHE A 500 48.69 -6.31 -25.53
C PHE A 500 48.01 -7.36 -24.67
N ASN A 501 48.75 -7.92 -23.70
CA ASN A 501 48.21 -8.80 -22.67
C ASN A 501 49.16 -8.84 -21.48
N TYR A 502 48.78 -8.27 -20.34
CA TYR A 502 49.66 -8.23 -19.16
C TYR A 502 49.33 -9.31 -18.11
N ASP A 503 48.20 -10.00 -18.29
CA ASP A 503 47.54 -10.81 -17.26
C ASP A 503 47.61 -12.32 -17.54
N THR A 504 48.28 -12.76 -18.60
CA THR A 504 48.47 -14.19 -18.94
C THR A 504 49.93 -14.63 -18.82
N THR A 505 50.17 -15.93 -18.98
CA THR A 505 51.53 -16.52 -19.00
C THR A 505 52.38 -16.00 -20.15
N GLU A 506 51.76 -15.65 -21.30
CA GLU A 506 52.41 -15.04 -22.46
C GLU A 506 52.22 -13.52 -22.44
N LYS A 507 52.89 -12.85 -21.49
CA LYS A 507 52.80 -11.40 -21.34
C LYS A 507 53.28 -10.69 -22.61
N LYS A 508 52.47 -9.78 -23.15
CA LYS A 508 52.72 -8.97 -24.36
C LYS A 508 52.60 -7.49 -24.03
N TRP A 509 53.66 -6.75 -24.27
CA TRP A 509 53.67 -5.29 -24.15
C TRP A 509 52.75 -4.64 -25.19
N ALA A 510 52.02 -3.59 -24.79
CA ALA A 510 51.34 -2.73 -25.74
C ALA A 510 52.36 -1.87 -26.49
N ASN A 511 52.24 -1.84 -27.81
CA ASN A 511 53.10 -1.03 -28.67
C ASN A 511 52.25 -0.07 -29.51
N ALA A 512 52.77 1.11 -29.77
CA ALA A 512 52.17 2.10 -30.65
C ALA A 512 53.22 2.76 -31.55
N LYS A 513 52.77 3.40 -32.63
CA LYS A 513 53.62 4.24 -33.49
C LYS A 513 53.01 5.62 -33.69
N THR A 514 53.86 6.63 -33.85
CA THR A 514 53.46 7.98 -34.24
C THR A 514 53.55 8.17 -35.76
N ALA A 515 53.02 9.30 -36.27
CA ALA A 515 52.95 9.57 -37.71
C ALA A 515 54.34 9.63 -38.42
N ASP A 516 55.39 9.96 -37.67
CA ASP A 516 56.79 9.97 -38.12
C ASP A 516 57.44 8.57 -38.17
N GLY A 517 56.73 7.53 -37.72
CA GLY A 517 57.23 6.15 -37.66
C GLY A 517 57.93 5.79 -36.36
N SER A 518 58.07 6.71 -35.40
CA SER A 518 58.66 6.42 -34.09
C SER A 518 57.80 5.40 -33.32
N MET A 519 58.44 4.40 -32.71
CA MET A 519 57.76 3.34 -31.96
C MET A 519 57.82 3.60 -30.46
N TRP A 520 56.74 3.24 -29.77
CA TRP A 520 56.55 3.45 -28.34
C TRP A 520 56.04 2.18 -27.69
N VAL A 521 56.45 1.95 -26.44
CA VAL A 521 55.98 0.84 -25.60
C VAL A 521 55.29 1.39 -24.36
N TRP A 522 54.15 0.82 -24.01
CA TRP A 522 53.44 1.18 -22.78
C TRP A 522 54.01 0.41 -21.61
N ILE A 523 54.46 1.14 -20.61
CA ILE A 523 54.90 0.60 -19.33
C ILE A 523 53.81 0.91 -18.30
N PRO A 524 52.95 -0.05 -17.93
CA PRO A 524 52.06 0.13 -16.79
C PRO A 524 52.92 0.18 -15.52
N ARG A 525 52.41 0.81 -14.46
CA ARG A 525 53.06 0.73 -13.14
C ARG A 525 53.30 -0.73 -12.74
N TYR A 526 54.39 -0.99 -12.03
CA TYR A 526 54.79 -2.34 -11.63
C TYR A 526 55.49 -2.37 -10.28
N ILE A 527 55.56 -3.56 -9.71
CA ILE A 527 56.38 -3.93 -8.55
C ILE A 527 57.38 -4.99 -9.00
N TYR A 528 58.53 -5.06 -8.33
CA TYR A 528 59.58 -6.00 -8.69
C TYR A 528 60.18 -6.69 -7.47
N ASN A 529 60.57 -7.96 -7.62
CA ASN A 529 61.25 -8.74 -6.60
C ASN A 529 62.58 -9.24 -7.16
N ILE A 530 63.67 -9.09 -6.39
CA ILE A 530 65.00 -9.55 -6.78
C ILE A 530 65.30 -10.81 -5.99
N THR A 531 65.28 -11.98 -6.63
CA THR A 531 65.15 -13.28 -5.96
C THR A 531 66.46 -13.95 -5.52
N SER A 532 67.58 -13.20 -5.41
CA SER A 532 68.85 -13.77 -4.93
C SER A 532 69.75 -12.73 -4.27
N ASN A 533 70.35 -13.09 -3.13
CA ASN A 533 71.30 -12.28 -2.34
C ASN A 533 72.31 -11.54 -3.22
N HIS A 534 72.05 -10.26 -3.45
CA HIS A 534 72.88 -9.39 -4.27
C HIS A 534 74.06 -8.89 -3.43
N HIS A 535 75.11 -9.69 -3.31
CA HIS A 535 76.44 -9.17 -2.94
C HIS A 535 77.23 -8.91 -4.23
N LYS A 536 78.13 -7.91 -4.19
CA LYS A 536 78.95 -7.47 -5.32
C LYS A 536 79.45 -8.68 -6.13
N ASN A 537 78.96 -8.82 -7.38
CA ASN A 537 79.39 -9.77 -8.42
C ASN A 537 78.60 -11.10 -8.60
N THR A 538 77.31 -11.19 -8.26
CA THR A 538 76.44 -12.32 -8.67
C THR A 538 75.31 -11.91 -9.61
N THR A 539 74.91 -12.82 -10.50
CA THR A 539 73.76 -12.67 -11.40
C THR A 539 72.47 -12.99 -10.65
N GLY A 540 71.47 -12.11 -10.69
CA GLY A 540 70.16 -12.32 -10.06
C GLY A 540 68.99 -12.24 -11.05
N ASN A 541 67.87 -12.84 -10.69
CA ASN A 541 66.61 -12.71 -11.43
C ASN A 541 65.76 -11.59 -10.84
N ILE A 542 65.14 -10.80 -11.71
CA ILE A 542 64.13 -9.80 -11.34
C ILE A 542 62.78 -10.33 -11.81
N GLU A 543 61.87 -10.56 -10.88
CA GLU A 543 60.47 -10.87 -11.15
C GLU A 543 59.66 -9.57 -11.16
N VAL A 544 58.72 -9.41 -12.10
CA VAL A 544 57.91 -8.19 -12.27
C VAL A 544 56.42 -8.52 -12.26
N GLN A 545 55.65 -7.78 -11.47
CA GLN A 545 54.19 -7.80 -11.45
C GLN A 545 53.63 -6.42 -11.74
N PHE A 546 52.63 -6.33 -12.62
CA PHE A 546 52.03 -5.06 -13.02
C PHE A 546 50.92 -4.64 -12.03
N SER A 547 50.84 -3.35 -11.74
CA SER A 547 49.87 -2.73 -10.84
C SER A 547 48.64 -2.21 -11.59
N LYS A 548 47.53 -2.05 -10.85
CA LYS A 548 46.28 -1.44 -11.30
C LYS A 548 46.01 -0.16 -10.50
N GLY A 549 45.84 0.96 -11.17
CA GLY A 549 45.66 2.29 -10.59
C GLY A 549 46.97 2.98 -10.24
N VAL A 550 46.91 3.85 -9.23
CA VAL A 550 48.03 4.60 -8.65
C VAL A 550 48.30 4.22 -7.19
N ASP A 551 47.55 3.25 -6.64
CA ASP A 551 47.68 2.87 -5.23
C ASP A 551 48.94 2.00 -5.01
N ASP A 552 49.81 2.45 -4.12
CA ASP A 552 51.03 1.75 -3.69
C ASP A 552 50.76 0.57 -2.73
N ASN A 553 49.49 0.34 -2.39
CA ASN A 553 49.08 -0.48 -1.26
C ASN A 553 48.81 -1.94 -1.66
N TRP A 554 49.86 -2.69 -2.00
CA TRP A 554 49.82 -4.15 -1.91
C TRP A 554 50.23 -4.54 -0.48
N ASN A 555 49.24 -4.72 0.39
CA ASN A 555 49.45 -5.01 1.82
C ASN A 555 50.27 -6.29 2.07
N ASN A 556 51.59 -6.16 2.23
CA ASN A 556 52.31 -6.35 3.49
C ASN A 556 53.81 -6.51 3.23
N GLU A 557 54.58 -5.61 3.88
CA GLU A 557 56.03 -5.59 3.99
C GLU A 557 56.71 -5.33 2.61
N ILE A 558 57.45 -4.24 2.36
CA ILE A 558 58.79 -4.00 2.88
C ILE A 558 59.26 -2.58 2.55
N THR A 559 59.71 -1.91 3.60
CA THR A 559 60.55 -0.72 3.63
C THR A 559 61.91 -1.02 2.98
N LEU A 560 62.36 -0.17 2.06
CA LEU A 560 63.79 -0.01 1.78
C LEU A 560 64.27 1.31 2.38
N ASP A 561 64.73 1.18 3.62
CA ASP A 561 65.86 1.93 4.11
C ASP A 561 67.11 1.46 3.34
N LEU A 562 67.78 2.38 2.67
CA LEU A 562 69.02 2.14 1.93
C LEU A 562 70.21 2.04 2.90
N GLY A 563 70.23 0.95 3.67
CA GLY A 563 71.45 0.35 4.22
C GLY A 563 71.65 0.46 5.74
N SER A 564 71.54 -0.67 6.44
CA SER A 564 72.75 -1.44 6.81
C SER A 564 72.43 -2.83 7.37
N THR A 565 73.21 -3.79 6.87
CA THR A 565 73.59 -5.10 7.42
C THR A 565 72.55 -6.09 7.97
N SER A 566 72.60 -7.25 7.31
CA SER A 566 72.51 -8.63 7.83
C SER A 566 71.16 -9.35 7.75
N ASN A 567 71.21 -10.45 6.99
CA ASN A 567 70.44 -11.68 7.07
C ASN A 567 68.97 -11.59 7.54
N SER A 568 68.05 -11.69 6.60
CA SER A 568 67.00 -12.71 6.66
C SER A 568 66.37 -12.92 5.30
N SER A 569 66.16 -14.19 4.97
CA SER A 569 65.30 -14.68 3.91
C SER A 569 63.95 -13.94 3.88
N ASN A 570 63.55 -13.40 2.73
CA ASN A 570 62.18 -13.46 2.21
C ASN A 570 62.14 -12.91 0.76
N ASN A 571 61.22 -13.43 -0.05
CA ASN A 571 60.85 -12.89 -1.36
C ASN A 571 60.12 -11.55 -1.16
N LYS A 572 60.85 -10.43 -1.22
CA LYS A 572 60.34 -9.11 -0.85
C LYS A 572 60.11 -8.28 -2.11
N TRP A 573 58.84 -8.09 -2.48
CA TRP A 573 58.43 -7.25 -3.60
C TRP A 573 58.59 -5.77 -3.25
N THR A 574 59.25 -5.02 -4.12
CA THR A 574 59.52 -3.59 -4.00
C THR A 574 58.65 -2.81 -4.98
N ASN A 575 58.00 -1.74 -4.53
CA ASN A 575 57.27 -0.83 -5.41
C ASN A 575 58.25 -0.09 -6.31
N HIS A 576 58.00 -0.10 -7.62
CA HIS A 576 58.72 0.80 -8.51
C HIS A 576 58.28 2.25 -8.22
N PRO A 577 59.21 3.23 -8.26
CA PRO A 577 58.85 4.64 -8.12
C PRO A 577 57.67 5.03 -9.01
N ALA A 578 56.77 5.84 -8.47
CA ALA A 578 55.63 6.38 -9.18
C ALA A 578 56.09 7.13 -10.43
N PHE A 579 55.42 6.88 -11.56
CA PHE A 579 55.56 7.72 -12.73
C PHE A 579 54.78 9.00 -12.48
N THR A 580 55.45 10.15 -12.54
CA THR A 580 54.81 11.45 -12.32
C THR A 580 55.06 12.36 -13.52
N PHE A 581 54.07 13.17 -13.86
CA PHE A 581 54.21 14.28 -14.78
C PHE A 581 53.73 15.55 -14.08
N GLY A 582 54.68 16.36 -13.60
CA GLY A 582 54.39 17.38 -12.60
C GLY A 582 53.86 16.75 -11.32
N ASP A 583 52.74 17.28 -10.82
CA ASP A 583 52.08 16.79 -9.59
C ASP A 583 51.07 15.65 -9.83
N THR A 584 50.92 15.19 -11.08
CA THR A 584 49.98 14.11 -11.42
C THR A 584 50.68 12.77 -11.49
N GLU A 585 50.21 11.82 -10.68
CA GLU A 585 50.64 10.43 -10.70
C GLU A 585 49.99 9.68 -11.87
N LEU A 586 50.79 8.94 -12.63
CA LEU A 586 50.37 8.26 -13.85
C LEU A 586 50.14 6.77 -13.60
N THR A 587 49.10 6.21 -14.21
CA THR A 587 48.79 4.77 -14.19
C THR A 587 49.76 3.95 -15.07
N GLY A 588 50.47 4.61 -15.99
CA GLY A 588 51.55 4.07 -16.81
C GLY A 588 52.13 5.16 -17.71
N ILE A 589 53.18 4.82 -18.46
CA ILE A 589 53.87 5.76 -19.35
C ILE A 589 54.17 5.13 -20.71
N TRP A 590 54.15 5.95 -21.76
CA TRP A 590 54.72 5.59 -23.05
C TRP A 590 56.21 5.91 -23.07
N VAL A 591 57.03 4.92 -23.41
CA VAL A 591 58.49 5.07 -23.53
C VAL A 591 58.89 4.83 -24.98
N ALA A 592 59.71 5.73 -25.54
CA ALA A 592 60.22 5.60 -26.90
C ALA A 592 61.14 4.38 -27.01
N LYS A 593 60.96 3.60 -28.08
CA LYS A 593 61.82 2.46 -28.39
C LYS A 593 62.95 2.91 -29.32
N PHE A 594 64.20 2.83 -28.85
CA PHE A 594 65.36 3.14 -29.69
C PHE A 594 65.72 1.95 -30.59
N GLU A 595 66.03 2.23 -31.85
CA GLU A 595 66.69 1.31 -32.78
C GLU A 595 68.22 1.45 -32.62
N PRO A 596 68.99 0.40 -32.31
CA PRO A 596 70.42 0.44 -32.58
C PRO A 596 70.63 0.41 -34.10
N THR A 597 71.08 1.51 -34.68
CA THR A 597 71.38 1.63 -36.11
C THR A 597 72.38 0.56 -36.54
N ALA A 598 71.93 -0.37 -37.38
CA ALA A 598 72.77 -1.33 -38.08
C ALA A 598 73.51 -0.66 -39.25
N THR A 599 74.52 0.16 -38.97
CA THR A 599 75.55 0.54 -39.96
C THR A 599 76.86 0.84 -39.24
N GLY A 600 77.89 0.07 -39.60
CA GLY A 600 79.17 -0.02 -38.89
C GLY A 600 79.98 1.28 -38.80
N GLY A 601 80.74 1.37 -37.70
CA GLY A 601 81.77 2.35 -37.45
C GLY A 601 82.34 2.14 -36.04
N VAL A 602 83.54 1.58 -35.95
CA VAL A 602 84.20 1.22 -34.68
C VAL A 602 84.56 2.47 -33.88
N ALA A 603 84.20 2.51 -32.59
CA ALA A 603 84.88 3.34 -31.59
C ALA A 603 84.89 2.62 -30.22
N ASN A 604 86.08 2.12 -29.88
CA ASN A 604 86.60 1.80 -28.54
C ASN A 604 85.78 0.92 -27.57
N GLY A 605 86.12 -0.37 -27.55
CA GLY A 605 86.50 -1.05 -26.30
C GLY A 605 85.43 -1.72 -25.44
N TYR A 606 84.14 -1.62 -25.77
CA TYR A 606 83.08 -2.30 -25.00
C TYR A 606 82.24 -3.19 -25.91
N THR A 607 82.47 -4.51 -25.87
CA THR A 607 81.54 -5.48 -26.46
C THR A 607 80.37 -5.66 -25.50
N ALA A 608 79.38 -4.79 -25.62
CA ALA A 608 78.05 -5.02 -25.10
C ALA A 608 77.42 -6.12 -25.98
N ASP A 609 77.37 -7.36 -25.48
CA ASP A 609 76.66 -8.46 -26.12
C ASP A 609 75.14 -8.27 -25.88
N TRP A 610 74.59 -7.21 -26.49
CA TRP A 610 73.18 -6.91 -26.52
C TRP A 610 72.61 -7.47 -27.81
N THR A 611 72.28 -8.76 -27.82
CA THR A 611 71.29 -9.24 -28.78
C THR A 611 69.95 -8.60 -28.38
N CYS A 612 69.44 -7.70 -29.24
CA CYS A 612 68.16 -7.05 -29.04
C CYS A 612 67.03 -8.08 -28.85
N PRO A 613 66.02 -7.77 -28.02
CA PRO A 613 64.79 -8.56 -27.97
C PRO A 613 64.18 -8.68 -29.37
N THR A 614 63.91 -9.90 -29.84
CA THR A 614 63.13 -10.10 -31.06
C THR A 614 61.66 -9.71 -30.81
N PRO A 615 60.91 -9.30 -31.86
CA PRO A 615 59.49 -9.02 -31.74
C PRO A 615 58.72 -10.26 -31.26
N GLY A 616 58.16 -10.22 -30.04
CA GLY A 616 57.44 -11.33 -29.41
C GLY A 616 58.05 -11.88 -28.11
N ASP A 617 59.13 -11.27 -27.59
CA ASP A 617 59.81 -11.77 -26.39
C ASP A 617 58.90 -11.86 -25.15
N ASN A 618 58.88 -13.05 -24.54
CA ASN A 618 58.28 -13.31 -23.23
C ASN A 618 58.95 -12.44 -22.14
N VAL A 619 58.13 -11.71 -21.37
CA VAL A 619 58.61 -10.79 -20.31
C VAL A 619 59.12 -11.54 -19.07
N SER A 620 58.96 -12.86 -19.00
CA SER A 620 58.99 -13.57 -17.72
C SER A 620 60.37 -13.95 -17.18
N THR A 621 61.49 -13.65 -17.84
CA THR A 621 62.84 -13.65 -17.22
C THR A 621 63.89 -13.24 -18.25
N LYS A 622 64.38 -12.00 -18.17
CA LYS A 622 65.69 -11.67 -18.76
C LYS A 622 66.69 -11.50 -17.63
N THR A 623 67.70 -12.36 -17.62
CA THR A 623 68.85 -12.24 -16.74
C THR A 623 69.66 -11.00 -17.15
N ILE A 624 69.48 -9.89 -16.44
CA ILE A 624 70.27 -8.68 -16.69
C ILE A 624 71.64 -8.91 -16.06
N LYS A 625 72.67 -9.11 -16.90
CA LYS A 625 74.06 -9.18 -16.44
C LYS A 625 74.54 -7.75 -16.22
N ILE A 626 74.42 -7.25 -14.98
CA ILE A 626 75.03 -5.96 -14.60
C ILE A 626 76.54 -6.21 -14.49
N ILE A 627 77.30 -5.82 -15.51
CA ILE A 627 78.77 -5.82 -15.49
C ILE A 627 79.19 -4.40 -15.07
N PRO A 628 80.14 -4.25 -14.12
CA PRO A 628 80.54 -2.94 -13.57
C PRO A 628 81.05 -1.95 -14.62
#